data_AF-A0A820HFE0-F1
#
_entry.id   AF-A0A820HFE0-F1
#
_cell.length_a   1.000
_cell.length_b   1.000
_cell.length_c   1.000
_cell.angle_alpha   90.00
_cell.angle_beta   90.00
_cell.angle_gamma   90.00
#
_symmetry.space_group_name_H-M   'P 1'
#
loop_
_entity.id
_entity.type
_entity.pdbx_description
1 polymer ?
#
loop_
_entity_poly.entity_id
_entity_poly.type
_entity_poly.pdbx_seq_one_letter_code
_entity_poly.pdbx_strand_id
1 'polypeptide(L)'
;PQSHLRFTELCDIMKDSRDYVKVPSDHPIINQGKTLGKLVHCQVGDLVLWDSRTIHCNSPATAIDELKKDEPVDLLRIVAYVSMSPPSFVHGQTLDEFREKRKQMVENNCTTNHWSTELVEGGGARTDLPKVSLEKFNAYQKALIFGTDAVHNE
;
A
#
# COMPACT_ATOMS: atom_id res chain seq x y z
N PRO A 1 16.91 -4.87 12.55
CA PRO A 1 16.21 -6.14 12.88
C PRO A 1 15.41 -5.99 14.18
N GLN A 2 14.27 -6.66 14.32
CA GLN A 2 13.39 -6.59 15.52
C GLN A 2 12.82 -5.21 15.88
N SER A 3 12.77 -4.26 14.94
CA SER A 3 12.23 -2.91 15.23
C SER A 3 10.77 -2.91 15.66
N HIS A 4 9.98 -3.91 15.21
CA HIS A 4 8.58 -4.08 15.57
C HIS A 4 8.36 -4.26 17.09
N LEU A 5 9.38 -4.73 17.83
CA LEU A 5 9.32 -4.86 19.29
C LEU A 5 9.37 -3.50 20.02
N ARG A 6 9.73 -2.42 19.32
CA ARG A 6 9.85 -1.05 19.86
C ARG A 6 8.71 -0.14 19.38
N PHE A 7 7.64 -0.71 18.83
CA PHE A 7 6.55 0.06 18.22
C PHE A 7 5.91 1.06 19.19
N THR A 8 5.53 0.63 20.39
CA THR A 8 4.90 1.49 21.39
C THR A 8 5.78 2.69 21.75
N GLU A 9 7.05 2.44 22.02
CA GLU A 9 8.04 3.49 22.29
C GLU A 9 8.12 4.51 21.14
N LEU A 10 8.12 4.04 19.89
CA LEU A 10 8.20 4.92 18.72
C LEU A 10 6.92 5.73 18.51
N CYS A 11 5.76 5.15 18.74
CA CYS A 11 4.48 5.86 18.69
C CYS A 11 4.43 7.00 19.71
N ASP A 12 5.05 6.84 20.89
CA ASP A 12 5.09 7.89 21.91
C ASP A 12 5.92 9.12 21.49
N ILE A 13 6.82 8.97 20.49
CA ILE A 13 7.63 10.07 19.93
C ILE A 13 6.74 11.05 19.15
N MET A 14 5.72 10.54 18.45
CA MET A 14 4.88 11.32 17.54
C MET A 14 3.40 11.06 17.84
N LYS A 15 2.83 11.85 18.75
CA LYS A 15 1.45 11.67 19.21
C LYS A 15 0.37 11.98 18.17
N ASP A 16 0.70 12.81 17.17
CA ASP A 16 -0.30 13.37 16.24
C ASP A 16 -0.16 12.87 14.79
N SER A 17 0.66 11.84 14.54
CA SER A 17 0.77 11.28 13.19
C SER A 17 -0.22 10.13 12.98
N ARG A 18 -1.05 10.25 11.93
CA ARG A 18 -2.01 9.20 11.53
C ARG A 18 -1.43 8.18 10.57
N ASP A 19 -0.51 8.61 9.69
CA ASP A 19 -0.08 7.80 8.55
C ASP A 19 1.24 7.06 8.80
N TYR A 20 2.20 7.68 9.49
CA TYR A 20 3.51 7.08 9.74
C TYR A 20 4.23 7.71 10.94
N VAL A 21 5.12 6.96 11.60
CA VAL A 21 5.99 7.51 12.63
C VAL A 21 7.34 7.86 12.01
N LYS A 22 7.70 9.15 11.99
CA LYS A 22 9.03 9.58 11.61
C LYS A 22 10.00 9.34 12.76
N VAL A 23 10.93 8.41 12.57
CA VAL A 23 11.97 8.12 13.56
C VAL A 23 13.04 9.22 13.51
N PRO A 24 13.37 9.89 14.63
CA PRO A 24 14.46 10.87 14.68
C PRO A 24 15.80 10.25 14.29
N SER A 25 16.65 11.03 13.62
CA SER A 25 17.96 10.54 13.13
C SER A 25 18.93 10.18 14.25
N ASP A 26 18.77 10.80 15.41
CA ASP A 26 19.53 10.55 16.64
C ASP A 26 18.91 9.44 17.52
N HIS A 27 17.74 8.92 17.16
CA HIS A 27 17.07 7.88 17.95
C HIS A 27 17.97 6.64 18.07
N PRO A 28 18.12 6.02 19.26
CA PRO A 28 19.01 4.88 19.46
C PRO A 28 18.73 3.68 18.55
N ILE A 29 17.51 3.56 18.01
CA ILE A 29 17.16 2.51 17.03
C ILE A 29 17.90 2.67 15.69
N ILE A 30 18.21 3.91 15.32
CA ILE A 30 19.05 4.26 14.17
C ILE A 30 20.55 4.16 14.55
N ASN A 31 20.85 3.92 15.84
CA ASN A 31 22.17 3.65 16.43
C ASN A 31 23.24 4.65 15.98
N GLN A 32 22.91 5.95 16.00
CA GLN A 32 23.83 7.01 15.56
C GLN A 32 24.40 6.77 14.13
N GLY A 33 23.61 6.13 13.26
CA GLY A 33 24.02 5.76 11.89
C GLY A 33 24.71 4.39 11.76
N LYS A 34 24.87 3.62 12.85
CA LYS A 34 25.49 2.28 12.83
C LYS A 34 24.48 1.13 12.63
N THR A 35 23.17 1.38 12.75
CA THR A 35 22.17 0.37 12.38
C THR A 35 22.19 0.27 10.87
N LEU A 36 22.86 -0.77 10.36
CA LEU A 36 22.79 -1.12 8.95
C LEU A 36 21.37 -1.62 8.65
N GLY A 37 20.58 -0.76 8.02
CA GLY A 37 19.37 -1.20 7.33
C GLY A 37 19.72 -2.38 6.42
N LYS A 38 18.83 -3.37 6.35
CA LYS A 38 19.01 -4.48 5.41
C LYS A 38 18.35 -4.07 4.10
N LEU A 39 19.13 -3.96 3.03
CA LEU A 39 18.57 -3.82 1.70
C LEU A 39 17.92 -5.15 1.31
N VAL A 40 16.64 -5.11 0.98
CA VAL A 40 15.94 -6.27 0.43
C VAL A 40 16.22 -6.30 -1.07
N HIS A 41 16.78 -7.41 -1.54
CA HIS A 41 17.04 -7.64 -2.96
C HIS A 41 15.86 -8.42 -3.54
N CYS A 42 15.30 -7.92 -4.64
CA CYS A 42 14.15 -8.53 -5.30
C CYS A 42 14.38 -8.66 -6.80
N GLN A 43 13.77 -9.67 -7.39
CA GLN A 43 13.63 -9.87 -8.82
C GLN A 43 12.17 -9.64 -9.26
N VAL A 44 11.93 -9.62 -10.57
CA VAL A 44 10.58 -9.51 -11.12
C VAL A 44 9.74 -10.70 -10.64
N GLY A 45 8.59 -10.41 -10.05
CA GLY A 45 7.67 -11.41 -9.51
C GLY A 45 7.81 -11.68 -8.02
N ASP A 46 8.85 -11.16 -7.37
CA ASP A 46 9.01 -11.32 -5.92
C ASP A 46 7.95 -10.54 -5.14
N LEU A 47 7.45 -11.15 -4.07
CA LEU A 47 6.55 -10.53 -3.10
C LEU A 47 7.30 -10.21 -1.81
N VAL A 48 7.34 -8.93 -1.44
CA VAL A 48 7.93 -8.48 -0.17
C VAL A 48 6.84 -8.20 0.83
N LEU A 49 6.86 -8.91 1.96
CA LEU A 49 5.93 -8.72 3.07
C LEU A 49 6.70 -8.25 4.31
N TRP A 50 6.09 -7.35 5.08
CA TRP A 50 6.62 -6.93 6.37
C TRP A 50 5.50 -6.78 7.40
N ASP A 51 5.83 -6.99 8.67
CA ASP A 51 4.94 -6.66 9.79
C ASP A 51 4.76 -5.13 9.83
N SER A 52 3.52 -4.65 9.97
CA SER A 52 3.17 -3.22 9.90
C SER A 52 3.92 -2.32 10.89
N ARG A 53 4.51 -2.88 11.95
CA ARG A 53 5.32 -2.19 12.95
C ARG A 53 6.81 -2.17 12.62
N THR A 54 7.21 -2.81 11.52
CA THR A 54 8.60 -2.85 11.06
C THR A 54 8.99 -1.51 10.46
N ILE A 55 10.10 -0.93 10.94
CA ILE A 55 10.68 0.26 10.34
C ILE A 55 11.24 -0.12 8.98
N HIS A 56 10.80 0.60 7.95
CA HIS A 56 11.26 0.45 6.59
C HIS A 56 11.28 1.82 5.91
N CYS A 57 12.03 1.92 4.82
CA CYS A 57 12.03 3.09 3.97
C CYS A 57 12.35 2.69 2.53
N ASN A 58 11.95 3.53 1.58
CA ASN A 58 12.35 3.39 0.20
C ASN A 58 13.78 3.92 0.03
N SER A 59 14.58 3.21 -0.75
CA SER A 59 15.88 3.70 -1.21
C SER A 59 15.76 4.09 -2.69
N PRO A 60 16.31 5.23 -3.12
CA PRO A 60 16.34 5.59 -4.53
C PRO A 60 17.01 4.47 -5.34
N ALA A 61 16.60 4.30 -6.59
CA ALA A 61 17.40 3.47 -7.50
C ALA A 61 18.81 4.09 -7.56
N THR A 62 19.84 3.28 -7.32
CA THR A 62 21.22 3.74 -7.34
C THR A 62 21.59 4.16 -8.76
N ALA A 63 21.68 5.48 -8.94
CA ALA A 63 22.26 6.23 -10.05
C ALA A 63 21.73 5.92 -11.46
N ILE A 64 20.99 6.86 -12.03
CA ILE A 64 21.19 7.17 -13.45
C ILE A 64 22.65 7.60 -13.54
N ASP A 65 23.48 6.85 -14.26
CA ASP A 65 24.84 7.27 -14.59
C ASP A 65 24.77 8.69 -15.16
N GLU A 66 25.50 9.65 -14.59
CA GLU A 66 25.42 11.05 -15.06
C GLU A 66 25.80 11.17 -16.54
N LEU A 67 26.59 10.21 -17.04
CA LEU A 67 26.97 10.08 -18.45
C LEU A 67 25.80 9.66 -19.36
N LYS A 68 24.69 9.21 -18.79
CA LYS A 68 23.47 8.75 -19.49
C LYS A 68 22.26 9.66 -19.26
N LYS A 69 22.47 10.90 -18.78
CA LYS A 69 21.38 11.87 -18.54
C LYS A 69 20.55 12.17 -19.79
N ASP A 70 21.16 12.09 -20.98
CA ASP A 70 20.51 12.36 -22.26
C ASP A 70 19.94 11.10 -22.94
N GLU A 71 20.15 9.92 -22.35
CA GLU A 71 19.58 8.66 -22.84
C GLU A 71 18.17 8.44 -22.26
N PRO A 72 17.26 7.78 -23.01
CA PRO A 72 16.00 7.32 -22.44
C PRO A 72 16.27 6.43 -21.22
N VAL A 73 15.72 6.81 -20.07
CA VAL A 73 15.85 6.02 -18.85
C VAL A 73 14.99 4.77 -18.97
N ASP A 74 15.61 3.60 -18.94
CA ASP A 74 14.90 2.34 -18.78
C ASP A 74 14.16 2.32 -17.44
N LEU A 75 12.98 1.69 -17.39
CA LEU A 75 12.20 1.56 -16.16
C LEU A 75 13.01 0.81 -15.09
N LEU A 76 13.59 1.56 -14.15
CA LEU A 76 14.54 1.01 -13.17
C LEU A 76 13.86 0.12 -12.13
N ARG A 77 12.66 0.50 -11.68
CA ARG A 77 11.88 -0.25 -10.68
C ARG A 77 10.41 0.18 -10.72
N ILE A 78 9.50 -0.79 -10.79
CA ILE A 78 8.08 -0.59 -10.53
C ILE A 78 7.65 -1.58 -9.44
N VAL A 79 6.80 -1.12 -8.52
CA VAL A 79 6.20 -1.96 -7.49
C VAL A 79 4.71 -1.69 -7.46
N ALA A 80 3.92 -2.74 -7.25
CA ALA A 80 2.50 -2.63 -6.96
C ALA A 80 2.30 -2.83 -5.45
N TYR A 81 1.74 -1.83 -4.78
CA TYR A 81 1.40 -1.95 -3.36
C TYR A 81 0.12 -2.77 -3.22
N VAL A 82 0.19 -3.84 -2.43
CA VAL A 82 -0.95 -4.66 -2.06
C VAL A 82 -1.10 -4.61 -0.55
N SER A 83 -2.23 -4.09 -0.06
CA SER A 83 -2.54 -4.08 1.37
C SER A 83 -3.20 -5.39 1.79
N MET A 84 -2.85 -5.90 2.97
CA MET A 84 -3.48 -7.06 3.61
C MET A 84 -4.16 -6.61 4.91
N SER A 85 -5.30 -5.94 4.78
CA SER A 85 -6.09 -5.51 5.94
C SER A 85 -7.20 -6.52 6.28
N PRO A 86 -7.36 -6.92 7.55
CA PRO A 86 -8.46 -7.77 7.95
C PRO A 86 -9.80 -7.03 7.84
N PRO A 87 -10.93 -7.72 7.56
CA PRO A 87 -12.25 -7.09 7.48
C PRO A 87 -12.66 -6.34 8.76
N SER A 88 -12.14 -6.75 9.92
CA SER A 88 -12.39 -6.08 11.21
C SER A 88 -11.85 -4.65 11.30
N PHE A 89 -11.00 -4.22 10.36
CA PHE A 89 -10.48 -2.85 10.29
C PHE A 89 -11.35 -1.94 9.42
N VAL A 90 -12.45 -2.46 8.86
CA VAL A 90 -13.51 -1.63 8.27
C VAL A 90 -14.30 -1.00 9.42
N HIS A 91 -14.29 0.33 9.48
CA HIS A 91 -14.96 1.10 10.53
C HIS A 91 -16.02 2.03 9.95
N GLY A 92 -17.06 2.32 10.72
CA GLY A 92 -18.12 3.27 10.34
C GLY A 92 -19.15 2.75 9.34
N GLN A 93 -19.07 1.49 8.89
CA GLN A 93 -20.03 0.84 8.01
C GLN A 93 -19.93 -0.69 8.13
N THR A 94 -20.93 -1.40 7.62
CA THR A 94 -20.91 -2.87 7.50
C THR A 94 -19.98 -3.32 6.37
N LEU A 95 -19.54 -4.58 6.41
CA LEU A 95 -18.69 -5.15 5.36
C LEU A 95 -19.39 -5.19 4.00
N ASP A 96 -20.70 -5.42 3.98
CA ASP A 96 -21.47 -5.46 2.74
C ASP A 96 -21.62 -4.07 2.11
N GLU A 97 -21.87 -3.03 2.91
CA GLU A 97 -21.85 -1.64 2.43
C GLU A 97 -20.47 -1.25 1.88
N PHE A 98 -19.40 -1.68 2.55
CA PHE A 98 -18.03 -1.46 2.08
C PHE A 98 -17.77 -2.15 0.73
N ARG A 99 -18.19 -3.41 0.58
CA ARG A 99 -18.06 -4.17 -0.68
C ARG A 99 -18.84 -3.55 -1.83
N GLU A 100 -20.08 -3.13 -1.57
CA GLU A 100 -20.93 -2.48 -2.58
C GLU A 100 -20.33 -1.13 -3.01
N LYS A 101 -19.78 -0.34 -2.09
CA LYS A 101 -19.05 0.88 -2.45
C LYS A 101 -17.81 0.58 -3.30
N ARG A 102 -17.03 -0.46 -2.96
CA ARG A 102 -15.87 -0.87 -3.78
C ARG A 102 -16.27 -1.26 -5.19
N LYS A 103 -17.37 -2.00 -5.32
CA LYS A 103 -17.97 -2.34 -6.62
C LYS A 103 -18.25 -1.09 -7.44
N GLN A 104 -18.98 -0.14 -6.86
CA GLN A 104 -19.32 1.13 -7.52
C GLN A 104 -18.07 1.92 -7.92
N MET A 105 -17.05 1.96 -7.06
CA MET A 105 -15.80 2.65 -7.38
C MET A 105 -15.07 2.01 -8.57
N VAL A 106 -15.03 0.68 -8.65
CA VAL A 106 -14.45 -0.04 -9.80
C VAL A 106 -15.25 0.25 -11.08
N GLU A 107 -16.57 0.13 -11.02
CA GLU A 107 -17.45 0.39 -12.17
C GLU A 107 -17.31 1.82 -12.71
N ASN A 108 -17.01 2.80 -11.85
CA ASN A 108 -16.91 4.21 -12.22
C ASN A 108 -15.46 4.73 -12.37
N ASN A 109 -14.46 3.84 -12.40
CA ASN A 109 -13.03 4.20 -12.48
C ASN A 109 -12.61 5.23 -11.41
N CYS A 110 -13.17 5.14 -10.21
CA CYS A 110 -12.87 6.03 -9.09
C CYS A 110 -11.55 5.62 -8.42
N THR A 111 -10.67 6.60 -8.17
CA THR A 111 -9.52 6.41 -7.28
C THR A 111 -9.91 6.61 -5.82
N THR A 112 -9.31 5.84 -4.92
CA THR A 112 -9.49 5.95 -3.47
C THR A 112 -8.33 6.72 -2.81
N ASN A 113 -8.36 6.85 -1.49
CA ASN A 113 -7.22 7.28 -0.69
C ASN A 113 -6.19 6.14 -0.48
N HIS A 114 -5.15 6.39 0.31
CA HIS A 114 -4.09 5.41 0.63
C HIS A 114 -4.47 4.37 1.68
N TRP A 115 -5.63 4.50 2.33
CA TRP A 115 -6.11 3.58 3.36
C TRP A 115 -7.09 2.57 2.77
N SER A 116 -6.66 1.31 2.59
CA SER A 116 -7.46 0.28 1.91
C SER A 116 -8.78 -0.07 2.60
N THR A 117 -8.97 0.30 3.87
CA THR A 117 -10.21 0.08 4.63
C THR A 117 -11.06 1.34 4.79
N GLU A 118 -10.58 2.48 4.31
CA GLU A 118 -11.35 3.72 4.24
C GLU A 118 -11.76 3.97 2.79
N LEU A 119 -13.06 4.14 2.55
CA LEU A 119 -13.56 4.46 1.21
C LEU A 119 -13.84 5.95 1.14
N VAL A 120 -12.77 6.72 0.98
CA VAL A 120 -12.83 8.15 0.64
C VAL A 120 -12.48 8.30 -0.84
N GLU A 121 -13.32 9.00 -1.59
CA GLU A 121 -13.06 9.31 -2.99
C GLU A 121 -11.84 10.23 -3.08
N GLY A 122 -10.75 9.74 -3.68
CA GLY A 122 -9.51 10.49 -3.85
C GLY A 122 -9.53 11.47 -5.04
N GLY A 123 -10.50 11.33 -5.95
CA GLY A 123 -10.57 12.13 -7.18
C GLY A 123 -11.94 12.18 -7.88
N GLY A 124 -13.01 11.73 -7.22
CA GLY A 124 -14.35 11.62 -7.81
C GLY A 124 -14.46 10.58 -8.94
N ALA A 125 -15.67 10.35 -9.43
CA ALA A 125 -15.90 9.47 -10.59
C ALA A 125 -15.33 10.08 -11.87
N ARG A 126 -14.61 9.26 -12.65
CA ARG A 126 -14.07 9.65 -13.96
C ARG A 126 -15.18 9.53 -15.00
N THR A 127 -15.95 10.60 -15.15
CA THR A 127 -17.07 10.69 -16.11
C THR A 127 -16.61 10.70 -17.57
N ASP A 128 -15.32 10.93 -17.81
CA ASP A 128 -14.68 10.89 -19.12
C ASP A 128 -14.31 9.47 -19.58
N LEU A 129 -14.36 8.48 -18.68
CA LEU A 129 -14.06 7.09 -18.99
C LEU A 129 -15.34 6.24 -19.05
N PRO A 130 -15.42 5.25 -19.96
CA PRO A 130 -16.52 4.33 -19.96
C PRO A 130 -16.55 3.53 -18.65
N LYS A 131 -17.75 3.29 -18.14
CA LYS A 131 -17.95 2.44 -16.97
C LYS A 131 -17.41 1.04 -17.21
N VAL A 132 -16.78 0.47 -16.19
CA VAL A 132 -16.31 -0.91 -16.21
C VAL A 132 -17.48 -1.84 -15.94
N SER A 133 -17.68 -2.85 -16.81
CA SER A 133 -18.66 -3.93 -16.55
C SER A 133 -17.96 -5.10 -15.85
N LEU A 134 -18.45 -5.44 -14.66
CA LEU A 134 -17.94 -6.55 -13.85
C LEU A 134 -18.29 -7.93 -14.43
N GLU A 135 -19.16 -8.02 -15.42
CA GLU A 135 -19.42 -9.28 -16.16
C GLU A 135 -18.17 -9.74 -16.92
N LYS A 136 -17.30 -8.80 -17.29
CA LYS A 136 -16.03 -9.10 -17.96
C LYS A 136 -14.96 -9.62 -17.01
N PHE A 137 -15.21 -9.57 -15.70
CA PHE A 137 -14.23 -9.94 -14.69
C PHE A 137 -14.32 -11.44 -14.42
N ASN A 138 -13.15 -12.09 -14.36
CA ASN A 138 -13.07 -13.47 -13.93
C ASN A 138 -13.31 -13.57 -12.40
N ALA A 139 -13.49 -14.80 -11.91
CA ALA A 139 -13.76 -15.06 -10.49
C ALA A 139 -12.69 -14.47 -9.55
N TYR A 140 -11.42 -14.51 -9.96
CA TYR A 140 -10.32 -13.94 -9.18
C TYR A 140 -10.43 -12.42 -9.06
N GLN A 141 -10.69 -11.72 -10.16
CA GLN A 141 -10.89 -10.26 -10.16
C GLN A 141 -12.10 -9.85 -9.34
N LYS A 142 -13.20 -10.61 -9.41
CA LYS A 142 -14.37 -10.41 -8.54
C LYS A 142 -14.01 -10.62 -7.07
N ALA A 143 -13.24 -11.65 -6.74
CA ALA A 143 -12.80 -11.93 -5.38
C ALA A 143 -11.92 -10.82 -4.80
N LEU A 144 -11.16 -10.10 -5.63
CA LEU A 144 -10.41 -8.93 -5.17
C LEU A 144 -11.31 -7.76 -4.75
N ILE A 145 -12.52 -7.65 -5.33
CA ILE A 145 -13.50 -6.59 -5.02
C ILE A 145 -14.35 -7.00 -3.81
N PHE A 146 -14.93 -8.18 -3.88
CA PHE A 146 -15.94 -8.64 -2.93
C PHE A 146 -15.37 -9.49 -1.79
N GLY A 147 -14.16 -10.00 -1.90
CA GLY A 147 -13.63 -11.04 -1.02
C GLY A 147 -13.96 -12.45 -1.52
N THR A 148 -13.11 -13.41 -1.16
CA THR A 148 -13.23 -14.81 -1.62
C THR A 148 -14.46 -15.50 -1.07
N ASP A 149 -14.87 -15.15 0.15
CA ASP A 149 -16.07 -15.66 0.83
C ASP A 149 -17.37 -15.27 0.12
N ALA A 150 -17.40 -14.11 -0.55
CA ALA A 150 -18.57 -13.66 -1.30
C ALA A 150 -18.70 -14.35 -2.67
N VAL A 151 -17.58 -14.67 -3.33
CA VAL A 151 -17.56 -15.26 -4.68
C VAL A 151 -17.90 -16.75 -4.69
N HIS A 152 -17.70 -17.47 -3.58
CA HIS A 152 -18.05 -18.89 -3.47
C HIS A 152 -19.55 -19.15 -3.21
N ASN A 153 -20.36 -18.09 -3.06
CA ASN A 153 -21.80 -18.18 -2.82
C ASN A 153 -22.65 -17.81 -4.05
N GLU A 154 -22.04 -17.55 -5.22
CA GLU A 154 -22.68 -17.40 -6.53
C GLU A 154 -22.53 -18.67 -7.38
#